data_AF-A0A538GLU5-F1
#
_entry.id   AF-A0A538GLU5-F1
#
_cell.length_a   1.000
_cell.length_b   1.000
_cell.length_c   1.000
_cell.angle_alpha   90.00
_cell.angle_beta   90.00
_cell.angle_gamma   90.00
#
_symmetry.space_group_name_H-M   'P 1'
#
loop_
_entity.id
_entity.type
_entity.pdbx_description
1 polymer ?
#
loop_
_entity_poly.entity_id
_entity_poly.type
_entity_poly.pdbx_seq_one_letter_code
_entity_poly.pdbx_strand_id
1 'polypeptide(L)' 'MSDAIEQANALLSERGYAARDLAVHAGPRGKALLKGNKILSPLSDEAEVVLRVVRELVPTDGELGAKILRPAELRAKL' A
#
# COMPACT_ATOMS: atom_id res chain seq x y z
N MET A 1 -5.33 -0.33 -14.96
CA MET A 1 -5.71 -0.02 -13.56
C MET A 1 -5.79 -1.29 -12.73
N SER A 2 -6.51 -2.33 -13.18
CA SER A 2 -6.55 -3.63 -12.47
C SER A 2 -5.17 -4.26 -12.30
N ASP A 3 -4.33 -4.24 -13.36
CA ASP A 3 -3.00 -4.86 -13.33
C ASP A 3 -2.09 -4.31 -12.23
N ALA A 4 -2.04 -2.98 -12.06
CA ALA A 4 -1.21 -2.35 -11.03
C ALA A 4 -1.71 -2.64 -9.61
N ILE A 5 -3.03 -2.74 -9.42
CA ILE A 5 -3.65 -3.12 -8.14
C ILE A 5 -3.35 -4.58 -7.81
N GLU A 6 -3.48 -5.48 -8.77
CA GLU A 6 -3.16 -6.90 -8.61
C GLU A 6 -1.68 -7.11 -8.29
N GLN A 7 -0.78 -6.46 -9.05
CA GLN A 7 0.66 -6.48 -8.79
C GLN A 7 1.01 -5.94 -7.41
N ALA A 8 0.40 -4.82 -6.99
CA ALA A 8 0.64 -4.27 -5.67
C ALA A 8 0.21 -5.25 -4.56
N ASN A 9 -0.95 -5.91 -4.72
CA ASN A 9 -1.41 -6.90 -3.75
C ASN A 9 -0.52 -8.16 -3.72
N ALA A 10 0.00 -8.61 -4.86
CA ALA A 10 0.95 -9.71 -4.93
C ALA A 10 2.23 -9.36 -4.14
N LEU A 11 2.80 -8.18 -4.34
CA LEU A 11 3.97 -7.70 -3.59
C LEU A 11 3.70 -7.59 -2.08
N LEU A 12 2.50 -7.14 -1.68
CA LEU A 12 2.13 -7.09 -0.26
C LEU A 12 2.05 -8.48 0.37
N SER A 13 1.50 -9.45 -0.36
CA SER A 13 1.47 -10.84 0.09
C SER A 13 2.88 -11.43 0.21
N GLU A 14 3.76 -11.17 -0.76
CA GLU A 14 5.17 -11.59 -0.72
C GLU A 14 5.93 -10.96 0.46
N ARG A 15 5.57 -9.74 0.85
CA ARG A 15 6.11 -9.02 2.02
C ARG A 15 5.52 -9.49 3.36
N GLY A 16 4.60 -10.46 3.35
CA GLY A 16 4.01 -11.06 4.53
C GLY A 16 2.74 -10.37 5.05
N TYR A 17 2.17 -9.41 4.32
CA TYR A 17 0.92 -8.78 4.73
C TYR A 17 -0.29 -9.62 4.36
N ALA A 18 -1.18 -9.85 5.33
CA ALA A 18 -2.54 -10.28 5.05
C ALA A 18 -3.36 -9.09 4.52
N ALA A 19 -4.36 -9.36 3.67
CA ALA A 19 -5.19 -8.31 3.08
C ALA A 19 -5.93 -7.42 4.11
N ARG A 20 -6.19 -7.94 5.32
CA ARG A 20 -6.75 -7.16 6.44
C ARG A 20 -5.77 -6.12 6.99
N ASP A 21 -4.48 -6.40 6.90
CA ASP A 21 -3.40 -5.61 7.49
C ASP A 21 -2.92 -4.57 6.47
N LEU A 22 -2.77 -4.96 5.21
CA LEU A 22 -2.52 -4.04 4.10
C LEU A 22 -3.02 -4.63 2.76
N ALA A 23 -3.78 -3.85 2.00
CA ALA A 23 -4.22 -4.20 0.65
C ALA A 23 -4.47 -2.96 -0.21
N VAL A 24 -4.37 -3.13 -1.52
CA VAL A 24 -4.70 -2.11 -2.52
C VAL A 24 -6.06 -2.42 -3.13
N HIS A 25 -6.93 -1.40 -3.21
CA HIS A 25 -8.26 -1.51 -3.79
C HIS A 25 -8.50 -0.40 -4.81
N ALA A 26 -9.44 -0.64 -5.73
CA ALA A 26 -9.99 0.42 -6.55
C ALA A 26 -10.72 1.44 -5.66
N GLY A 27 -10.45 2.71 -5.90
CA GLY A 27 -11.02 3.85 -5.18
C GLY A 27 -11.89 4.73 -6.10
N PRO A 28 -12.53 5.75 -5.51
CA PRO A 28 -13.35 6.68 -6.27
C PRO A 28 -12.51 7.46 -7.28
N ARG A 29 -13.15 7.89 -8.39
CA ARG A 29 -12.53 8.68 -9.47
C ARG A 29 -11.33 8.01 -10.13
N GLY A 30 -11.33 6.68 -10.23
CA GLY A 30 -10.28 5.92 -10.93
C GLY A 30 -8.94 5.84 -10.19
N LYS A 31 -8.90 6.22 -8.91
CA LYS A 31 -7.70 6.11 -8.07
C LYS A 31 -7.57 4.73 -7.44
N ALA A 32 -6.38 4.39 -6.96
CA ALA A 32 -6.15 3.25 -6.08
C ALA A 32 -6.07 3.71 -4.61
N LEU A 33 -6.35 2.79 -3.70
CA LEU A 33 -6.36 2.99 -2.26
C LEU A 33 -5.54 1.90 -1.58
N LEU A 34 -4.42 2.28 -0.96
CA LEU A 34 -3.71 1.43 0.00
C LEU A 34 -4.31 1.62 1.39
N LYS A 35 -4.92 0.57 1.95
CA LYS A 35 -5.59 0.61 3.27
C LYS A 35 -5.43 -0.71 4.03
N GLY A 36 -5.70 -0.68 5.34
CA GLY A 36 -5.66 -1.84 6.23
C GLY A 36 -5.28 -1.44 7.67
N ASN A 37 -5.10 -2.41 8.56
CA ASN A 37 -4.75 -2.16 9.96
C ASN A 37 -3.34 -1.60 10.18
N LYS A 38 -2.42 -1.79 9.22
CA LYS A 38 -1.01 -1.38 9.32
C LYS A 38 -0.74 0.00 8.71
N ILE A 39 -1.78 0.76 8.34
CA ILE A 39 -1.65 2.12 7.83
C ILE A 39 -2.64 3.06 8.53
N LEU A 40 -2.15 4.21 9.00
CA LEU A 40 -2.91 5.13 9.84
C LEU A 40 -4.17 5.67 9.15
N SER A 41 -4.09 5.88 7.84
CA SER A 41 -5.22 6.26 7.01
C SER A 41 -4.98 5.79 5.58
N PRO A 42 -6.04 5.62 4.77
CA PRO A 42 -5.87 5.18 3.39
C PRO A 42 -4.98 6.15 2.60
N LEU A 43 -3.95 5.61 1.93
CA LEU A 43 -3.20 6.36 0.93
C LEU A 43 -3.93 6.22 -0.41
N SER A 44 -4.46 7.34 -0.91
CA SER A 44 -5.16 7.41 -2.20
C SER A 44 -4.32 8.15 -3.22
N ASP A 45 -4.07 7.50 -4.35
CA ASP A 45 -3.36 8.10 -5.49
C ASP A 45 -3.64 7.32 -6.78
N GLU A 46 -2.99 7.68 -7.88
CA GLU A 46 -3.00 6.89 -9.11
C GLU A 46 -2.45 5.48 -8.89
N ALA A 47 -2.96 4.50 -9.65
CA ALA A 47 -2.62 3.09 -9.45
C ALA A 47 -1.11 2.82 -9.56
N GLU A 48 -0.43 3.47 -10.51
CA GLU A 48 1.02 3.36 -10.70
C GLU A 48 1.80 3.98 -9.53
N VAL A 49 1.33 5.11 -8.99
CA VAL A 49 1.94 5.75 -7.81
C VAL A 49 1.80 4.82 -6.61
N VAL A 50 0.63 4.23 -6.39
CA VAL A 50 0.41 3.27 -5.29
C VAL A 50 1.29 2.03 -5.46
N LEU A 51 1.42 1.50 -6.68
CA LEU A 51 2.32 0.38 -6.97
C LEU A 51 3.77 0.73 -6.65
N ARG A 52 4.24 1.93 -7.04
CA ARG A 52 5.60 2.42 -6.72
C ARG A 52 5.79 2.54 -5.20
N VAL A 53 4.82 3.10 -4.47
CA VAL A 53 4.86 3.16 -2.99
C VAL A 53 5.01 1.77 -2.38
N VAL A 54 4.18 0.80 -2.82
CA VAL A 54 4.24 -0.58 -2.33
C VAL A 54 5.58 -1.26 -2.66
N ARG A 55 6.11 -1.00 -3.85
CA ARG A 55 7.38 -1.60 -4.30
C ARG A 55 8.59 -1.03 -3.56
N GLU A 56 8.63 0.29 -3.33
CA GLU A 56 9.85 0.98 -2.90
C GLU A 56 9.84 1.40 -1.43
N LEU A 57 8.66 1.70 -0.87
CA LEU A 57 8.56 2.41 0.41
C LEU A 57 7.87 1.60 1.51
N VAL A 58 7.11 0.56 1.16
CA VAL A 58 6.47 -0.33 2.13
C VAL A 58 7.48 -1.38 2.60
N PRO A 59 7.88 -1.40 3.88
CA PRO A 59 8.74 -2.46 4.44
C PRO A 59 8.02 -3.81 4.45
N THR A 60 8.69 -4.90 4.79
CA THR A 60 8.02 -6.17 5.10
C THR A 60 7.22 -6.09 6.40
N ASP A 61 6.27 -7.00 6.62
CA ASP A 61 5.49 -7.05 7.88
C ASP A 61 6.40 -7.23 9.11
N GLY A 62 7.43 -8.06 8.98
CA GLY A 62 8.43 -8.27 10.03
C GLY A 62 9.26 -7.03 10.36
N GLU A 63 9.68 -6.27 9.35
CA GLU A 63 10.43 -5.01 9.53
C GLU A 63 9.56 -3.88 10.11
N LEU A 64 8.28 -3.82 9.72
CA LEU A 64 7.34 -2.87 10.28
C LEU A 64 7.02 -3.21 11.75
N GLY A 65 6.86 -4.49 12.06
CA GLY A 65 6.54 -4.99 13.38
C GLY A 65 5.26 -4.36 13.94
N ALA A 66 5.34 -3.81 15.16
CA ALA A 66 4.21 -3.15 15.82
C ALA A 66 3.95 -1.70 15.35
N LYS A 67 4.76 -1.16 14.43
CA LYS A 67 4.58 0.20 13.91
C LYS A 67 3.43 0.24 12.89
N ILE A 68 2.99 1.45 12.59
CA ILE A 68 1.93 1.73 11.61
C ILE A 68 2.50 2.68 10.55
N LEU A 69 2.26 2.38 9.28
CA LEU A 69 2.62 3.22 8.14
C LEU A 69 1.84 4.53 8.17
N ARG A 70 2.52 5.63 7.87
CA ARG A 70 1.90 6.96 7.81
C ARG A 70 1.94 7.47 6.38
N PRO A 71 0.79 7.74 5.75
CA PRO A 71 0.76 8.26 4.38
C PRO A 71 1.60 9.52 4.17
N ALA A 72 1.74 10.37 5.20
CA ALA A 72 2.59 11.56 5.14
C ALA A 72 4.08 11.22 4.97
N GLU A 73 4.57 10.18 5.65
CA GLU A 73 5.97 9.73 5.56
C GLU A 73 6.25 9.05 4.23
N LEU A 74 5.28 8.30 3.69
CA LEU A 74 5.37 7.69 2.36
C LEU A 74 5.42 8.78 1.28
N ARG A 75 4.55 9.79 1.36
CA ARG A 75 4.50 10.91 0.40
C ARG A 75 5.75 11.78 0.43
N ALA A 76 6.39 11.95 1.58
CA ALA A 76 7.62 12.73 1.69
C ALA A 76 8.82 12.10 0.96
N LYS A 77 8.70 10.85 0.51
CA LYS A 77 9.76 10.09 -0.20
C LYS A 77 9.44 9.82 -1.67
N LEU A 78 8.32 10.33 -2.19
CA LEU A 78 7.86 10.09 -3.56
C LEU A 78 8.57 10.94 -4.61
#